data_AF-A0A1L9VXF4-F1
#
_entry.id   AF-A0A1L9VXF4-F1
#
_cell.length_a   1.000
_cell.length_b   1.000
_cell.length_c   1.000
_cell.angle_alpha   90.00
_cell.angle_beta   90.00
_cell.angle_gamma   90.00
#
_symmetry.space_group_name_H-M   'P 1'
#
loop_
_entity.id
_entity.type
_entity.pdbx_description
1 polymer ?
#
loop_
_entity_poly.entity_id
_entity_poly.type
_entity_poly.pdbx_seq_one_letter_code
_entity_poly.pdbx_strand_id
1 'polypeptide(L)'
;MHPDDISWEQAEETPDNWLLQFLDLDILRPVADFILKHNRDNTTEFVSYNISLRMKYRNGATVVRFSQPGAVFCPEEKVVNEVAVMRFLMDQTSIPVPFILHSGTKKGSPLELSPFIMVDYIEHETKMYDALNISGCLKEERGILDPNIDQDRLGILYGQMAGILL
;
A
#
# COMPACT_ATOMS: atom_id res chain seq x y z
N MET A 1 -30.54 -11.85 -6.05
CA MET A 1 -29.10 -11.99 -6.31
C MET A 1 -28.93 -12.01 -7.82
N HIS A 2 -28.30 -10.97 -8.36
CA HIS A 2 -28.03 -10.84 -9.78
C HIS A 2 -26.88 -11.80 -10.17
N PRO A 3 -26.85 -12.36 -11.38
CA PRO A 3 -25.73 -13.20 -11.83
C PRO A 3 -24.35 -12.50 -11.67
N ASP A 4 -24.34 -11.17 -11.84
CA ASP A 4 -23.14 -10.37 -11.63
C ASP A 4 -22.70 -10.41 -10.16
N ASP A 5 -23.60 -10.33 -9.19
CA ASP A 5 -23.28 -10.39 -7.75
C ASP A 5 -22.54 -11.70 -7.40
N ILE A 6 -22.96 -12.83 -7.99
CA ILE A 6 -22.33 -14.13 -7.78
C ILE A 6 -20.92 -14.16 -8.38
N SER A 7 -20.75 -13.56 -9.56
CA SER A 7 -19.44 -13.47 -10.21
C SER A 7 -18.46 -12.56 -9.45
N TRP A 8 -18.97 -11.50 -8.82
CA TRP A 8 -18.19 -10.61 -7.95
C TRP A 8 -17.73 -11.32 -6.68
N GLU A 9 -18.64 -11.98 -5.96
CA GLU A 9 -18.30 -12.72 -4.73
C GLU A 9 -17.28 -13.84 -5.01
N GLN A 10 -17.42 -14.57 -6.13
CA GLN A 10 -16.46 -15.61 -6.51
C GLN A 10 -15.09 -15.05 -6.92
N ALA A 11 -15.06 -13.86 -7.52
CA ALA A 11 -13.81 -13.20 -7.88
C ALA A 11 -13.03 -12.72 -6.64
N GLU A 12 -13.72 -12.43 -5.53
CA GLU A 12 -13.12 -11.93 -4.29
C GLU A 12 -12.55 -13.05 -3.39
N GLU A 13 -13.01 -14.29 -3.54
CA GLU A 13 -12.59 -15.41 -2.68
C GLU A 13 -11.07 -15.70 -2.74
N THR A 14 -10.49 -15.68 -3.95
CA THR A 14 -9.04 -15.90 -4.13
C THR A 14 -8.19 -14.79 -3.50
N PRO A 15 -8.44 -13.50 -3.80
CA PRO A 15 -7.71 -12.41 -3.18
C PRO A 15 -7.87 -12.39 -1.65
N ASP A 16 -9.06 -12.63 -1.12
CA ASP A 16 -9.32 -12.56 0.33
C ASP A 16 -8.61 -13.67 1.10
N ASN A 17 -8.68 -14.91 0.62
CA ASN A 17 -7.95 -16.02 1.24
C ASN A 17 -6.43 -15.82 1.19
N TRP A 18 -5.91 -15.21 0.12
CA TRP A 18 -4.51 -14.86 0.02
C TRP A 18 -4.10 -13.77 1.02
N LEU A 19 -4.98 -12.84 1.39
CA LEU A 19 -4.69 -11.83 2.42
C LEU A 19 -4.54 -12.46 3.82
N LEU A 20 -5.38 -13.44 4.15
CA LEU A 20 -5.44 -14.05 5.49
C LEU A 20 -4.11 -14.70 5.92
N GLN A 21 -3.29 -15.19 4.98
CA GLN A 21 -2.00 -15.82 5.30
C GLN A 21 -1.02 -14.86 5.98
N PHE A 22 -1.15 -13.55 5.76
CA PHE A 22 -0.27 -12.55 6.37
C PHE A 22 -0.62 -12.24 7.83
N LEU A 23 -1.63 -12.91 8.40
CA LEU A 23 -1.85 -12.95 9.84
C LEU A 23 -0.91 -13.95 10.54
N ASP A 24 -0.28 -14.85 9.78
CA ASP A 24 0.65 -15.84 10.29
C ASP A 24 2.08 -15.28 10.43
N LEU A 25 2.65 -15.43 11.62
CA LEU A 25 4.03 -15.01 11.91
C LEU A 25 5.06 -15.79 11.09
N ASP A 26 4.76 -17.01 10.66
CA ASP A 26 5.66 -17.82 9.83
C ASP A 26 5.71 -17.30 8.37
N ILE A 27 4.72 -16.52 7.95
CA ILE A 27 4.76 -15.75 6.70
C ILE A 27 5.43 -14.38 6.93
N LEU A 28 5.10 -13.69 8.02
CA LEU A 28 5.59 -12.34 8.29
C LEU A 28 7.11 -12.30 8.57
N ARG A 29 7.66 -13.32 9.24
CA ARG A 29 9.11 -13.38 9.58
C ARG A 29 10.00 -13.42 8.33
N PRO A 30 9.82 -14.34 7.37
CA PRO A 30 10.60 -14.33 6.13
C PRO A 30 10.47 -13.04 5.32
N VAL A 31 9.29 -12.40 5.36
CA VAL A 31 9.09 -11.10 4.71
C VAL A 31 9.88 -10.01 5.41
N ALA A 32 9.87 -9.96 6.74
CA ALA A 32 10.69 -9.03 7.51
C ALA A 32 12.19 -9.25 7.25
N ASP A 33 12.66 -10.50 7.28
CA ASP A 33 14.05 -10.85 6.96
C ASP A 33 14.43 -10.43 5.54
N PHE A 34 13.51 -10.56 4.59
CA PHE A 34 13.70 -10.09 3.23
C PHE A 34 13.86 -8.58 3.14
N ILE A 35 13.03 -7.81 3.86
CA ILE A 35 13.15 -6.35 3.93
C ILE A 35 14.48 -5.95 4.58
N LEU A 36 14.88 -6.63 5.66
CA LEU A 36 16.16 -6.42 6.37
C LEU A 36 17.38 -6.74 5.52
N LYS A 37 17.31 -7.78 4.69
CA LYS A 37 18.41 -8.09 3.77
C LYS A 37 18.67 -6.93 2.80
N HIS A 38 17.62 -6.19 2.45
CA HIS A 38 17.70 -5.03 1.57
C HIS A 38 17.90 -3.70 2.34
N ASN A 39 17.64 -3.66 3.66
CA ASN A 39 17.73 -2.46 4.50
C ASN A 39 18.46 -2.74 5.82
N ARG A 40 19.54 -2.01 6.11
CA ARG A 40 20.45 -2.28 7.23
C ARG A 40 19.94 -1.88 8.64
N ASP A 41 18.66 -2.01 9.00
CA ASP A 41 18.18 -1.67 10.36
C ASP A 41 16.80 -2.27 10.77
N ASN A 42 16.58 -2.53 12.08
CA ASN A 42 15.46 -3.31 12.67
C ASN A 42 14.28 -2.50 13.28
N THR A 43 13.02 -2.81 12.93
CA THR A 43 11.73 -2.97 13.72
C THR A 43 10.48 -2.97 12.77
N THR A 44 9.24 -3.35 13.17
CA THR A 44 8.15 -3.76 12.22
C THR A 44 6.68 -3.37 12.58
N GLU A 45 5.85 -2.89 11.61
CA GLU A 45 4.37 -2.64 11.70
C GLU A 45 3.67 -2.67 10.30
N PHE A 46 2.55 -3.37 10.05
CA PHE A 46 2.02 -3.72 8.69
C PHE A 46 0.62 -3.15 8.28
N VAL A 47 0.34 -2.72 7.01
CA VAL A 47 -1.03 -2.29 6.52
C VAL A 47 -1.31 -2.22 4.95
N SER A 48 -2.44 -2.80 4.44
CA SER A 48 -3.38 -2.34 3.33
C SER A 48 -3.27 -2.73 1.80
N TYR A 49 -4.46 -2.87 1.14
CA TYR A 49 -5.02 -3.01 -0.27
C TYR A 49 -4.20 -3.39 -1.54
N ASN A 50 -2.88 -3.47 -1.45
CA ASN A 50 -2.01 -4.43 -2.13
C ASN A 50 -1.06 -4.72 -0.98
N ILE A 51 -1.03 -5.91 -0.37
CA ILE A 51 -0.48 -6.02 0.99
C ILE A 51 0.81 -5.23 1.15
N SER A 52 0.67 -4.12 1.88
CA SER A 52 1.71 -3.12 2.05
C SER A 52 2.22 -3.32 3.46
N LEU A 53 3.34 -4.01 3.55
CA LEU A 53 3.95 -4.37 4.81
C LEU A 53 4.99 -3.32 5.12
N ARG A 54 4.71 -2.48 6.12
CA ARG A 54 5.66 -1.49 6.61
C ARG A 54 6.60 -2.16 7.61
N MET A 55 7.85 -1.76 7.53
CA MET A 55 8.89 -2.14 8.47
C MET A 55 9.51 -0.85 8.98
N LYS A 56 9.28 -0.53 10.25
CA LYS A 56 9.73 0.71 10.88
C LYS A 56 10.93 0.43 11.76
N TYR A 57 12.10 0.94 11.44
CA TYR A 57 13.32 0.83 12.24
C TYR A 57 13.71 2.17 12.90
N ARG A 58 14.81 2.20 13.66
CA ARG A 58 15.19 3.35 14.49
C ARG A 58 15.25 4.69 13.72
N ASN A 59 15.71 4.66 12.47
CA ASN A 59 16.00 5.86 11.68
C ASN A 59 15.15 5.98 10.40
N GLY A 60 14.10 5.19 10.26
CA GLY A 60 13.26 5.23 9.05
C GLY A 60 12.28 4.08 8.96
N ALA A 61 11.59 4.00 7.83
CA ALA A 61 10.72 2.87 7.53
C ALA A 61 10.78 2.52 6.04
N THR A 62 10.58 1.25 5.76
CA THR A 62 10.48 0.69 4.40
C THR A 62 9.11 0.05 4.25
N VAL A 63 8.53 0.14 3.06
CA VAL A 63 7.29 -0.57 2.72
C VAL A 63 7.58 -1.56 1.60
N VAL A 64 7.17 -2.81 1.77
CA VAL A 64 7.07 -3.77 0.67
C VAL A 64 5.60 -3.93 0.28
N ARG A 65 5.32 -3.85 -1.01
CA ARG A 65 3.99 -3.97 -1.60
C ARG A 65 3.97 -5.19 -2.50
N PHE A 66 3.03 -6.09 -2.29
CA PHE A 66 2.83 -7.27 -3.12
C PHE A 66 1.63 -7.10 -4.03
N SER A 67 1.75 -7.50 -5.30
CA SER A 67 0.58 -7.58 -6.19
C SER A 67 -0.39 -8.66 -5.69
N GLN A 68 -1.65 -8.33 -5.49
CA GLN A 68 -2.62 -9.30 -4.99
C GLN A 68 -3.06 -10.27 -6.11
N PRO A 69 -2.91 -11.60 -5.92
CA PRO A 69 -3.40 -12.59 -6.89
C PRO A 69 -4.92 -12.52 -7.05
N GLY A 70 -5.41 -12.80 -8.26
CA GLY A 70 -6.85 -12.73 -8.59
C GLY A 70 -7.35 -11.31 -8.87
N ALA A 71 -6.73 -10.27 -8.29
CA ALA A 71 -7.08 -8.88 -8.54
C ALA A 71 -6.40 -8.28 -9.79
N VAL A 72 -5.34 -8.91 -10.29
CA VAL A 72 -4.54 -8.43 -11.43
C VAL A 72 -4.22 -9.59 -12.37
N PHE A 73 -4.49 -9.40 -13.67
CA PHE A 73 -4.27 -10.42 -14.70
C PHE A 73 -2.78 -10.68 -14.98
N CYS A 74 -2.00 -9.61 -15.13
CA CYS A 74 -0.55 -9.66 -15.37
C CYS A 74 0.22 -8.98 -14.21
N PRO A 75 0.44 -9.66 -13.07
CA PRO A 75 1.00 -9.04 -11.88
C PRO A 75 2.46 -8.57 -12.04
N GLU A 76 3.26 -9.25 -12.86
CA GLU A 76 4.66 -8.84 -13.14
C GLU A 76 4.72 -7.63 -14.07
N GLU A 77 3.91 -7.61 -15.12
CA GLU A 77 3.77 -6.45 -16.01
C GLU A 77 3.28 -5.23 -15.24
N LYS A 78 2.29 -5.40 -14.34
CA LYS A 78 1.84 -4.36 -13.41
C LYS A 78 3.00 -3.77 -12.62
N VAL A 79 3.85 -4.61 -12.01
CA VAL A 79 5.00 -4.14 -11.21
C VAL A 79 5.99 -3.34 -12.07
N VAL A 80 6.30 -3.82 -13.27
CA VAL A 80 7.18 -3.10 -14.21
C VAL A 80 6.60 -1.74 -14.57
N ASN A 81 5.30 -1.67 -14.88
CA ASN A 81 4.62 -0.45 -15.25
C ASN A 81 4.55 0.55 -14.08
N GLU A 82 4.19 0.09 -12.87
CA GLU A 82 4.14 0.93 -11.67
C GLU A 82 5.52 1.53 -11.34
N VAL A 83 6.58 0.72 -11.41
CA VAL A 83 7.97 1.18 -11.19
C VAL A 83 8.39 2.21 -12.23
N ALA A 84 8.06 2.00 -13.51
CA ALA A 84 8.39 2.93 -14.58
C ALA A 84 7.68 4.29 -14.39
N VAL A 85 6.39 4.26 -14.05
CA VAL A 85 5.59 5.47 -13.80
C VAL A 85 6.09 6.21 -12.57
N MET A 86 6.38 5.52 -11.47
CA MET A 86 6.89 6.14 -10.25
C MET A 86 8.23 6.85 -10.49
N ARG A 87 9.16 6.24 -11.24
CA ARG A 87 10.43 6.88 -11.62
C ARG A 87 10.19 8.11 -12.50
N PHE A 88 9.30 7.99 -13.49
CA PHE A 88 8.93 9.12 -14.34
C PHE A 88 8.37 10.29 -13.52
N LEU A 89 7.45 10.02 -12.59
CA LEU A 89 6.88 11.07 -11.73
C LEU A 89 7.93 11.73 -10.85
N MET A 90 8.86 10.95 -10.29
CA MET A 90 9.97 11.46 -9.49
C MET A 90 10.89 12.39 -10.29
N ASP A 91 11.19 12.04 -11.54
CA ASP A 91 12.12 12.80 -12.38
C ASP A 91 11.48 14.03 -13.03
N GLN A 92 10.17 13.97 -13.31
CA GLN A 92 9.47 14.96 -14.14
C GLN A 92 8.56 15.90 -13.35
N THR A 93 8.27 15.61 -12.08
CA THR A 93 7.33 16.39 -11.28
C THR A 93 7.89 16.69 -9.89
N SER A 94 7.28 17.66 -9.20
CA SER A 94 7.55 17.93 -7.79
C SER A 94 6.66 17.10 -6.85
N ILE A 95 5.88 16.17 -7.38
CA ILE A 95 4.98 15.34 -6.57
C ILE A 95 5.84 14.40 -5.73
N PRO A 96 5.71 14.42 -4.40
CA PRO A 96 6.47 13.52 -3.54
C PRO A 96 5.96 12.09 -3.74
N VAL A 97 6.75 11.28 -4.44
CA VAL A 97 6.52 9.84 -4.61
C VAL A 97 7.57 9.05 -3.85
N PRO A 98 7.23 7.87 -3.29
CA PRO A 98 8.19 7.04 -2.58
C PRO A 98 9.37 6.65 -3.47
N PHE A 99 10.58 6.65 -2.91
CA PHE A 99 11.77 6.17 -3.59
C PHE A 99 11.76 4.64 -3.72
N ILE A 100 12.00 4.17 -4.94
CA ILE A 100 12.03 2.73 -5.23
C ILE A 100 13.40 2.18 -4.80
N LEU A 101 13.40 1.42 -3.71
CA LEU A 101 14.59 0.73 -3.20
C LEU A 101 14.86 -0.53 -4.02
N HIS A 102 13.83 -1.32 -4.30
CA HIS A 102 13.94 -2.55 -5.06
C HIS A 102 12.58 -2.96 -5.66
N SER A 103 12.59 -3.78 -6.71
CA SER A 103 11.37 -4.41 -7.23
C SER A 103 11.74 -5.75 -7.88
N GLY A 104 10.78 -6.66 -7.97
CA GLY A 104 11.06 -7.99 -8.47
C GLY A 104 9.83 -8.81 -8.83
N THR A 105 10.11 -9.94 -9.48
CA THR A 105 9.13 -10.96 -9.87
C THR A 105 8.73 -11.83 -8.68
N LYS A 106 7.76 -12.72 -8.89
CA LYS A 106 7.34 -13.69 -7.87
C LYS A 106 8.51 -14.53 -7.37
N LYS A 107 9.37 -15.01 -8.27
CA LYS A 107 10.55 -15.82 -7.90
C LYS A 107 11.56 -15.07 -7.05
N GLY A 108 11.62 -13.74 -7.18
CA GLY A 108 12.50 -12.90 -6.38
C GLY A 108 11.90 -12.48 -5.04
N SER A 109 10.62 -12.79 -4.79
CA SER A 109 9.91 -12.38 -3.58
C SER A 109 10.16 -13.36 -2.43
N PRO A 110 10.03 -12.91 -1.16
CA PRO A 110 10.04 -13.84 -0.03
C PRO A 110 8.95 -14.89 -0.21
N LEU A 111 9.30 -16.16 0.06
CA LEU A 111 8.43 -17.33 -0.06
C LEU A 111 7.72 -17.47 -1.43
N GLU A 112 8.23 -16.78 -2.47
CA GLU A 112 7.57 -16.68 -3.77
C GLU A 112 6.09 -16.25 -3.70
N LEU A 113 5.73 -15.39 -2.73
CA LEU A 113 4.35 -14.94 -2.51
C LEU A 113 3.74 -14.25 -3.72
N SER A 114 4.42 -13.23 -4.27
CA SER A 114 3.93 -12.42 -5.39
C SER A 114 5.01 -11.43 -5.89
N PRO A 115 4.93 -10.91 -7.13
CA PRO A 115 5.76 -9.78 -7.54
C PRO A 115 5.59 -8.60 -6.59
N PHE A 116 6.68 -7.85 -6.39
CA PHE A 116 6.75 -6.85 -5.33
C PHE A 116 7.46 -5.56 -5.73
N ILE A 117 7.15 -4.50 -5.00
CA ILE A 117 7.88 -3.23 -5.01
C ILE A 117 8.24 -2.89 -3.57
N MET A 118 9.51 -2.63 -3.32
CA MET A 118 10.04 -2.15 -2.07
C MET A 118 10.38 -0.67 -2.21
N VAL A 119 9.77 0.14 -1.37
CA VAL A 119 9.89 1.59 -1.38
C VAL A 119 10.23 2.12 0.00
N ASP A 120 10.79 3.33 0.07
CA ASP A 120 10.85 4.04 1.34
C ASP A 120 9.45 4.41 1.85
N TYR A 121 9.37 4.76 3.12
CA TYR A 121 8.15 5.28 3.72
C TYR A 121 8.21 6.81 3.75
N ILE A 122 7.20 7.45 3.14
CA ILE A 122 7.01 8.90 3.28
C ILE A 122 6.41 9.15 4.67
N GLU A 123 7.22 9.74 5.56
CA GLU A 123 6.73 10.19 6.87
C GLU A 123 5.67 11.28 6.69
N HIS A 124 4.54 11.09 7.36
CA HIS A 124 3.39 11.99 7.32
C HIS A 124 2.71 12.02 8.68
N GLU A 125 2.13 13.17 9.03
CA GLU A 125 1.40 13.34 10.28
C GLU A 125 0.07 12.59 10.28
N THR A 126 -0.65 12.63 9.16
CA THR A 126 -1.96 11.99 9.01
C THR A 126 -2.23 11.61 7.57
N LYS A 127 -3.12 10.64 7.36
CA LYS A 127 -3.61 10.27 6.03
C LYS A 127 -4.79 11.14 5.68
N MET A 128 -4.96 11.43 4.39
CA MET A 128 -6.13 12.17 3.92
C MET A 128 -7.46 11.47 4.28
N TYR A 129 -7.47 10.13 4.25
CA TYR A 129 -8.64 9.34 4.70
C TYR A 129 -9.02 9.67 6.14
N ASP A 130 -8.06 9.56 7.07
CA ASP A 130 -8.27 9.85 8.49
C ASP A 130 -8.62 11.32 8.72
N ALA A 131 -8.07 12.22 7.89
CA ALA A 131 -8.30 13.65 8.02
C ALA A 131 -9.70 14.09 7.58
N LEU A 132 -10.31 13.38 6.63
CA LEU A 132 -11.65 13.66 6.10
C LEU A 132 -12.77 12.97 6.89
N ASN A 133 -12.44 11.94 7.67
CA ASN A 133 -13.42 11.18 8.44
C ASN A 133 -13.76 11.82 9.79
N ILE A 134 -14.94 11.47 10.30
CA ILE A 134 -15.37 11.80 11.67
C ILE A 134 -14.34 11.25 12.67
N SER A 135 -13.91 12.10 13.61
CA SER A 135 -13.01 11.69 14.68
C SER A 135 -13.65 10.60 15.55
N GLY A 136 -12.92 9.53 15.81
CA GLY A 136 -13.37 8.44 16.69
C GLY A 136 -14.05 7.27 15.99
N CYS A 137 -14.16 7.27 14.66
CA CYS A 137 -14.50 6.04 13.94
C CYS A 137 -13.45 4.95 14.21
N LEU A 138 -13.93 3.75 14.49
CA LEU A 138 -13.08 2.56 14.60
C LEU A 138 -12.42 2.27 13.24
N LYS A 139 -11.19 1.75 13.23
CA LYS A 139 -10.47 1.47 11.98
C LYS A 139 -11.13 0.36 11.16
N GLU A 140 -11.91 -0.47 11.83
CA GLU A 140 -12.66 -1.60 11.28
C GLU A 140 -13.97 -1.15 10.63
N GLU A 141 -14.46 0.05 10.95
CA GLU A 141 -15.68 0.61 10.38
C GLU A 141 -15.37 1.46 9.16
N ARG A 142 -16.27 1.45 8.18
CA ARG A 142 -16.15 2.33 7.01
C ARG A 142 -16.25 3.78 7.49
N GLY A 143 -15.18 4.53 7.26
CA GLY A 143 -15.12 5.96 7.54
C GLY A 143 -16.26 6.74 6.88
N ILE A 144 -16.82 7.67 7.65
CA ILE A 144 -17.87 8.60 7.23
C ILE A 144 -17.24 9.99 7.19
N LEU A 145 -17.47 10.71 6.09
CA LEU A 145 -16.99 12.09 5.93
C LEU A 145 -17.53 12.97 7.06
N ASP A 146 -16.66 13.77 7.68
CA ASP A 146 -17.06 14.70 8.73
C ASP A 146 -17.84 15.89 8.13
N PRO A 147 -19.16 16.02 8.41
CA PRO A 147 -19.94 17.13 7.88
C PRO A 147 -19.57 18.47 8.54
N ASN A 148 -18.88 18.44 9.68
CA ASN A 148 -18.46 19.62 10.43
C ASN A 148 -16.95 19.89 10.27
N ILE A 149 -16.32 19.32 9.24
CA ILE A 149 -14.91 19.57 8.97
C ILE A 149 -14.67 21.08 8.79
N ASP A 150 -13.63 21.56 9.47
CA ASP A 150 -13.17 22.93 9.34
C ASP A 150 -12.89 23.28 7.86
N GLN A 151 -13.40 24.44 7.41
CA GLN A 151 -13.31 24.82 6.00
C GLN A 151 -11.89 25.12 5.55
N ASP A 152 -11.05 25.68 6.43
CA ASP A 152 -9.65 25.95 6.11
C ASP A 152 -8.89 24.62 5.95
N ARG A 153 -9.12 23.65 6.85
CA ARG A 153 -8.59 22.30 6.72
C ARG A 153 -9.02 21.63 5.41
N LEU A 154 -10.30 21.71 5.05
CA LEU A 154 -10.80 21.14 3.80
C LEU A 154 -10.16 21.83 2.58
N GLY A 155 -10.01 23.15 2.63
CA GLY A 155 -9.32 23.93 1.59
C GLY A 155 -7.86 23.51 1.39
N ILE A 156 -7.13 23.26 2.48
CA ILE A 156 -5.75 22.76 2.43
C ILE A 156 -5.70 21.38 1.77
N LEU A 157 -6.54 20.43 2.20
CA LEU A 157 -6.56 19.07 1.65
C LEU A 157 -6.92 19.06 0.16
N TYR A 158 -7.92 19.86 -0.22
CA TYR A 158 -8.30 20.01 -1.62
C TYR A 158 -7.17 20.64 -2.44
N GLY A 159 -6.51 21.67 -1.92
CA GLY A 159 -5.36 22.31 -2.57
C GLY A 159 -4.20 21.35 -2.81
N GLN A 160 -3.91 20.47 -1.85
CA GLN A 160 -2.89 19.43 -2.00
C GLN A 160 -3.23 18.42 -3.11
N MET A 161 -4.47 17.95 -3.18
CA MET A 161 -4.90 17.07 -4.28
C MET A 161 -4.88 17.79 -5.63
N ALA A 162 -5.35 19.04 -5.67
CA ALA A 162 -5.35 19.85 -6.88
C ALA A 162 -3.92 20.04 -7.41
N GLY A 163 -2.94 20.31 -6.55
CA GLY A 163 -1.53 20.42 -6.95
C GLY A 163 -0.88 19.13 -7.45
N ILE A 164 -1.53 17.97 -7.27
CA ILE A 164 -1.10 16.68 -7.83
C ILE A 164 -1.78 16.43 -9.18
N LEU A 165 -3.05 16.84 -9.32
CA LEU A 165 -3.90 16.49 -10.47
C LEU A 165 -3.88 17.53 -11.60
N LEU A 166 -3.65 18.81 -11.29
CA LEU A 166 -3.75 19.97 -12.18
C LEU A 166 -2.38 20.61 -12.42
#